data_AF-A0A6P2AYI5-F1
#
_entry.id   AF-A0A6P2AYI5-F1
#
_cell.length_a   1.000
_cell.length_b   1.000
_cell.length_c   1.000
_cell.angle_alpha   90.00
_cell.angle_beta   90.00
_cell.angle_gamma   90.00
#
_symmetry.space_group_name_H-M   'P 1'
#
loop_
_entity.id
_entity.type
_entity.pdbx_description
1 polymer ?
#
loop_
_entity_poly.entity_id
_entity_poly.type
_entity_poly.pdbx_seq_one_letter_code
_entity_poly.pdbx_strand_id
1 'polypeptide(L)'
;MIICHPHYAEVVGPGALVGGVVDLDCARLIPLGNAALTYPENFERKRRAFHARSQWIEATGKAVDCPVPLKRARRIVVMMRQYFGPRAIAEIPDEVLGNIVGVFPQTIAMARQSLRRSQRPAPPAPRPMATSNTR
;
A
#
# COMPACT_ATOMS: atom_id res chain seq x y z
N MET A 1 -9.29 2.98 -2.40
CA MET A 1 -9.46 1.88 -3.36
C MET A 1 -8.24 1.80 -4.26
N ILE A 2 -8.10 0.71 -5.02
CA ILE A 2 -7.05 0.55 -6.03
C ILE A 2 -7.73 0.29 -7.37
N ILE A 3 -7.30 1.00 -8.40
CA ILE A 3 -7.69 0.76 -9.79
C ILE A 3 -6.58 -0.04 -10.45
N CYS A 4 -6.93 -1.21 -10.99
CA CYS A 4 -6.01 -2.06 -11.72
C CYS A 4 -6.25 -1.90 -13.22
N HIS A 5 -5.19 -1.54 -13.93
CA HIS A 5 -5.08 -1.54 -15.39
C HIS A 5 -4.29 -2.78 -15.82
N PRO A 6 -4.22 -3.11 -17.13
CA PRO A 6 -3.53 -4.31 -17.60
C PRO A 6 -2.06 -4.41 -17.17
N HIS A 7 -1.36 -3.28 -17.02
CA HIS A 7 0.09 -3.25 -16.76
C HIS A 7 0.52 -2.45 -15.54
N TYR A 8 -0.42 -1.79 -14.85
CA TYR A 8 -0.12 -1.00 -13.66
C TYR A 8 -1.34 -0.91 -12.75
N ALA A 9 -1.16 -0.41 -11.54
CA ALA A 9 -2.24 -0.16 -10.61
C ALA A 9 -2.04 1.19 -9.92
N GLU A 10 -3.14 1.81 -9.50
CA GLU A 10 -3.11 3.14 -8.89
C GLU A 10 -3.91 3.16 -7.59
N VAL A 11 -3.34 3.81 -6.57
CA VAL A 11 -4.03 4.05 -5.30
C VAL A 11 -4.92 5.28 -5.42
N VAL A 12 -6.21 5.12 -5.11
CA VAL A 12 -7.20 6.20 -5.12
C VAL A 12 -7.75 6.32 -3.72
N GLY A 13 -7.34 7.37 -3.00
CA GLY A 13 -7.87 7.59 -1.66
C GLY A 13 -9.10 8.48 -1.64
N PRO A 14 -9.55 8.85 -0.42
CA PRO A 14 -10.77 9.63 -0.23
C PRO A 14 -10.77 10.93 -1.04
N GLY A 15 -11.92 11.23 -1.63
CA GLY A 15 -12.14 12.46 -2.39
C GLY A 15 -11.57 12.47 -3.81
N ALA A 16 -10.78 11.48 -4.21
CA ALA A 16 -10.25 11.40 -5.57
C ALA A 16 -11.32 10.92 -6.57
N LEU A 17 -11.20 11.41 -7.80
CA LEU A 17 -12.06 11.01 -8.91
C LEU A 17 -11.82 9.54 -9.30
N VAL A 18 -12.90 8.85 -9.65
CA VAL A 18 -12.90 7.49 -10.19
C VAL A 18 -13.87 7.46 -11.37
N GLY A 19 -13.46 6.80 -12.47
CA GLY A 19 -14.23 6.63 -13.70
C GLY A 19 -14.07 7.78 -14.71
N GLY A 20 -14.88 7.73 -15.76
CA GLY A 20 -14.78 8.65 -16.89
C GLY A 20 -13.58 8.32 -17.79
N VAL A 21 -13.04 9.33 -18.47
CA VAL A 21 -11.96 9.15 -19.46
C VAL A 21 -10.62 8.73 -18.87
N VAL A 22 -10.44 8.82 -17.54
CA VAL A 22 -9.16 8.54 -16.87
C VAL A 22 -8.98 7.06 -16.49
N ASP A 23 -10.06 6.29 -16.42
CA ASP A 23 -10.04 4.88 -15.98
C ASP A 23 -10.72 3.97 -17.03
N LEU A 24 -10.63 4.33 -18.32
CA LEU A 24 -11.30 3.62 -19.43
C LEU A 24 -10.82 2.16 -19.59
N ASP A 25 -9.56 1.90 -19.28
CA ASP A 25 -8.92 0.60 -19.34
C ASP A 25 -8.89 -0.10 -17.97
N CYS A 26 -9.75 0.32 -17.03
CA CYS A 26 -9.88 -0.36 -15.75
C CYS A 26 -10.31 -1.83 -15.94
N ALA A 27 -9.42 -2.75 -15.56
CA ALA A 27 -9.67 -4.18 -15.61
C ALA A 27 -10.27 -4.71 -14.30
N ARG A 28 -9.91 -4.10 -13.16
CA ARG A 28 -10.36 -4.53 -11.83
C ARG A 28 -10.32 -3.38 -10.83
N LEU A 29 -11.27 -3.36 -9.91
CA LEU A 29 -11.31 -2.46 -8.75
C LEU A 29 -11.13 -3.25 -7.46
N ILE A 30 -10.27 -2.76 -6.57
CA ILE A 30 -10.08 -3.35 -5.24
C ILE A 30 -10.48 -2.33 -4.18
N PRO A 31 -11.62 -2.53 -3.49
CA PRO A 31 -12.02 -1.66 -2.40
C PRO A 31 -11.04 -1.81 -1.23
N LEU A 32 -10.78 -0.71 -0.54
CA LEU A 32 -9.95 -0.69 0.67
C LEU A 32 -10.79 -0.17 1.82
N GLY A 33 -11.09 -1.02 2.80
CA GLY A 33 -11.97 -0.68 3.91
C GLY A 33 -13.38 -0.33 3.44
N ASN A 34 -13.99 0.68 4.08
CA ASN A 34 -15.32 1.18 3.72
C ASN A 34 -15.24 2.16 2.55
N ALA A 35 -15.16 1.64 1.33
CA ALA A 35 -15.10 2.46 0.12
C ALA A 35 -16.52 2.76 -0.39
N ALA A 36 -16.82 4.05 -0.59
CA ALA A 36 -18.07 4.51 -1.20
C ALA A 36 -17.77 5.44 -2.37
N LEU A 37 -18.54 5.31 -3.45
CA LEU A 37 -18.50 6.21 -4.60
C LEU A 37 -19.68 7.17 -4.51
N THR A 38 -19.42 8.44 -4.77
CA THR A 38 -20.43 9.49 -4.82
C THR A 38 -20.33 10.26 -6.13
N TYR A 39 -21.48 10.65 -6.67
CA TYR A 39 -21.51 11.47 -7.87
C TYR A 39 -21.23 12.94 -7.51
N PRO A 40 -20.30 13.63 -8.21
CA PRO A 40 -20.06 15.05 -7.97
C PRO A 40 -21.21 15.89 -8.51
N GLU A 41 -21.96 16.53 -7.62
CA GLU A 41 -23.15 17.34 -7.94
C GLU A 41 -22.87 18.58 -8.82
N ASN A 42 -21.62 19.07 -8.83
CA ASN A 42 -21.25 20.28 -9.58
C ASN A 42 -19.78 20.28 -10.03
N PHE A 43 -19.47 21.21 -10.93
CA PHE A 43 -18.13 21.38 -11.51
C PHE A 43 -17.04 21.58 -10.44
N GLU A 44 -17.33 22.35 -9.39
CA GLU A 44 -16.38 22.60 -8.30
C GLU A 44 -16.04 21.33 -7.51
N ARG A 45 -17.02 20.48 -7.21
CA ARG A 45 -16.79 19.15 -6.61
C ARG A 45 -15.97 18.26 -7.55
N LYS A 46 -16.26 18.27 -8.84
CA LYS A 46 -15.50 17.53 -9.85
C LYS A 46 -14.05 18.00 -9.92
N ARG A 47 -13.79 19.32 -9.94
CA ARG A 47 -12.44 19.90 -9.94
C ARG A 47 -11.65 19.52 -8.70
N ARG A 48 -12.27 19.57 -7.51
CA ARG A 48 -11.64 19.10 -6.27
C ARG A 48 -11.29 17.61 -6.33
N ALA A 49 -12.16 16.79 -6.92
CA ALA A 49 -11.90 15.36 -7.06
C ALA A 49 -10.73 15.06 -8.00
N PHE A 50 -10.59 15.82 -9.10
CA PHE A 50 -9.40 15.77 -9.95
C PHE A 50 -8.14 16.18 -9.20
N HIS A 51 -8.18 17.27 -8.43
CA HIS A 51 -7.02 17.69 -7.65
C HIS A 51 -6.61 16.64 -6.61
N ALA A 52 -7.57 16.05 -5.91
CA ALA A 52 -7.31 14.96 -4.98
C ALA A 52 -6.67 13.75 -5.69
N ARG A 53 -7.14 13.40 -6.91
CA ARG A 53 -6.53 12.36 -7.74
C ARG A 53 -5.04 12.64 -7.99
N SER A 54 -4.70 13.85 -8.41
CA SER A 54 -3.29 14.26 -8.62
C SER A 54 -2.44 14.14 -7.35
N GLN A 55 -2.97 14.54 -6.20
CA GLN A 55 -2.26 14.39 -4.92
C GLN A 55 -1.95 12.93 -4.57
N TRP A 56 -2.86 12.01 -4.88
CA TRP A 56 -2.62 10.56 -4.68
C TRP A 56 -1.56 10.01 -5.63
N ILE A 57 -1.55 10.47 -6.89
CA ILE A 57 -0.50 10.15 -7.86
C ILE A 57 0.86 10.63 -7.35
N GLU A 58 0.96 11.88 -6.91
CA GLU A 58 2.20 12.46 -6.36
C GLU A 58 2.68 11.72 -5.10
N ALA A 59 1.76 11.42 -4.17
CA ALA A 59 2.08 10.68 -2.96
C ALA A 59 2.64 9.28 -3.28
N THR A 60 2.02 8.59 -4.23
CA THR A 60 2.47 7.27 -4.69
C THR A 60 3.80 7.39 -5.44
N GLY A 61 4.00 8.45 -6.23
CA GLY A 61 5.25 8.75 -6.93
C GLY A 61 6.46 8.80 -6.00
N LYS A 62 6.31 9.34 -4.78
CA LYS A 62 7.38 9.35 -3.75
C LYS A 62 7.78 7.95 -3.29
N ALA A 63 6.87 6.97 -3.34
CA ALA A 63 7.19 5.58 -3.05
C ALA A 63 8.01 4.93 -4.19
N VAL A 64 7.79 5.39 -5.43
CA VAL A 64 8.48 4.92 -6.65
C VAL A 64 9.81 5.63 -6.89
N ASP A 65 10.01 6.81 -6.32
CA ASP A 65 11.22 7.63 -6.42
C ASP A 65 12.41 7.03 -5.62
N CYS A 66 12.83 5.84 -6.03
CA CYS A 66 13.98 5.12 -5.54
C CYS A 66 14.42 4.09 -6.58
N PRO A 67 15.71 4.01 -6.95
CA PRO A 67 16.18 3.03 -7.92
C PRO A 67 16.19 1.58 -7.37
N VAL A 68 16.09 1.39 -6.05
CA VAL A 68 16.20 0.07 -5.42
C VAL A 68 14.81 -0.59 -5.31
N PRO A 69 14.53 -1.70 -6.02
CA PRO A 69 13.19 -2.31 -6.06
C PRO A 69 12.66 -2.70 -4.67
N LEU A 70 13.50 -3.31 -3.83
CA LEU A 70 13.10 -3.70 -2.48
C LEU A 70 12.78 -2.50 -1.59
N LYS A 71 13.43 -1.34 -1.81
CA LYS A 71 13.09 -0.11 -1.09
C LYS A 71 11.74 0.44 -1.55
N ARG A 72 11.44 0.44 -2.86
CA ARG A 72 10.11 0.79 -3.38
C ARG A 72 9.01 -0.09 -2.79
N ALA A 73 9.23 -1.41 -2.82
CA ALA A 73 8.33 -2.41 -2.23
C ALA A 73 8.06 -2.14 -0.73
N ARG A 74 9.11 -1.85 0.06
CA ARG A 74 8.94 -1.48 1.47
C ARG A 74 8.18 -0.17 1.64
N ARG A 75 8.51 0.86 0.85
CA ARG A 75 7.84 2.17 0.92
C ARG A 75 6.34 2.06 0.66
N ILE A 76 5.93 1.34 -0.39
CA ILE A 76 4.50 1.17 -0.67
C ILE A 76 3.78 0.38 0.41
N VAL A 77 4.36 -0.71 0.92
CA VAL A 77 3.74 -1.47 2.03
C VAL A 77 3.60 -0.60 3.28
N VAL A 78 4.59 0.23 3.61
CA VAL A 78 4.53 1.16 4.75
C VAL A 78 3.50 2.27 4.53
N MET A 79 3.50 2.90 3.35
CA MET A 79 2.53 3.94 2.99
C MET A 79 1.10 3.41 3.11
N MET A 80 0.82 2.25 2.51
CA MET A 80 -0.50 1.63 2.57
C MET A 80 -0.89 1.27 4.01
N ARG A 81 0.07 0.89 4.87
CA ARG A 81 -0.15 0.65 6.30
C ARG A 81 -0.57 1.89 7.05
N GLN A 82 0.06 3.01 6.74
CA GLN A 82 -0.24 4.28 7.38
C GLN A 82 -1.62 4.81 6.96
N TYR A 83 -1.97 4.71 5.68
CA TYR A 83 -3.24 5.26 5.17
C TYR A 83 -4.45 4.35 5.41
N PHE A 84 -4.31 3.03 5.25
CA PHE A 84 -5.46 2.10 5.25
C PHE A 84 -5.43 1.11 6.43
N GLY A 85 -4.38 1.15 7.25
CA GLY A 85 -4.20 0.23 8.37
C GLY A 85 -3.72 -1.17 7.92
N PRO A 86 -3.08 -1.95 8.82
CA PRO A 86 -2.41 -3.20 8.47
C PRO A 86 -3.34 -4.33 8.02
N ARG A 87 -4.63 -4.31 8.41
CA ARG A 87 -5.60 -5.34 8.02
C ARG A 87 -6.00 -5.23 6.56
N ALA A 88 -6.39 -4.03 6.11
CA ALA A 88 -6.87 -3.78 4.74
C ALA A 88 -5.87 -4.19 3.64
N ILE A 89 -4.57 -4.11 3.96
CA ILE A 89 -3.47 -4.43 3.04
C ILE A 89 -3.05 -5.88 3.08
N ALA A 90 -3.38 -6.62 4.15
CA ALA A 90 -3.03 -8.04 4.23
C ALA A 90 -3.76 -8.83 3.15
N GLU A 91 -4.95 -8.35 2.77
CA GLU A 91 -5.83 -8.95 1.76
C GLU A 91 -5.47 -8.54 0.33
N ILE A 92 -4.61 -7.52 0.14
CA ILE A 92 -4.21 -7.07 -1.19
C ILE A 92 -3.20 -8.07 -1.79
N PRO A 93 -3.44 -8.59 -3.00
CA PRO A 93 -2.49 -9.44 -3.70
C PRO A 93 -1.14 -8.74 -3.93
N ASP A 94 -0.05 -9.49 -3.83
CA ASP A 94 1.30 -8.95 -4.02
C ASP A 94 1.51 -8.40 -5.44
N GLU A 95 0.84 -8.97 -6.45
CA GLU A 95 0.83 -8.46 -7.83
C GLU A 95 0.29 -7.02 -7.92
N VAL A 96 -0.74 -6.70 -7.15
CA VAL A 96 -1.38 -5.38 -7.18
C VAL A 96 -0.44 -4.34 -6.60
N LEU A 97 0.16 -4.64 -5.44
CA LEU A 97 1.16 -3.77 -4.84
C LEU A 97 2.41 -3.63 -5.72
N GLY A 98 2.78 -4.71 -6.41
CA GLY A 98 3.87 -4.71 -7.38
C GLY A 98 3.61 -3.75 -8.54
N ASN A 99 2.41 -3.82 -9.11
CA ASN A 99 1.95 -2.97 -10.21
C ASN A 99 1.84 -1.48 -9.84
N ILE A 100 1.68 -1.15 -8.55
CA ILE A 100 1.70 0.25 -8.08
C ILE A 100 3.11 0.87 -8.16
N VAL A 101 4.16 0.07 -7.91
CA VAL A 101 5.54 0.59 -7.82
C VAL A 101 6.53 -0.02 -8.82
N GLY A 102 6.02 -0.72 -9.83
CA GLY A 102 6.81 -1.35 -10.88
C GLY A 102 7.81 -2.36 -10.34
N VAL A 103 7.36 -3.31 -9.52
CA VAL A 103 8.20 -4.42 -9.02
C VAL A 103 7.47 -5.75 -9.11
N PHE A 104 8.23 -6.84 -9.18
CA PHE A 104 7.65 -8.18 -9.18
C PHE A 104 6.95 -8.52 -7.84
N PRO A 105 5.89 -9.35 -7.86
CA PRO A 105 5.16 -9.77 -6.66
C PRO A 105 6.07 -10.37 -5.58
N GLN A 106 7.11 -11.12 -5.97
CA GLN A 106 8.07 -11.72 -5.06
C GLN A 106 8.85 -10.65 -4.27
N THR A 107 9.10 -9.49 -4.88
CA THR A 107 9.74 -8.35 -4.20
C THR A 107 8.85 -7.77 -3.10
N ILE A 108 7.52 -7.72 -3.33
CA ILE A 108 6.54 -7.32 -2.33
C ILE A 108 6.49 -8.34 -1.18
N ALA A 109 6.45 -9.64 -1.52
CA ALA A 109 6.47 -10.71 -0.53
C ALA A 109 7.69 -10.60 0.41
N MET A 110 8.88 -10.38 -0.15
CA MET A 110 10.11 -10.14 0.60
C MET A 110 10.02 -8.90 1.51
N ALA A 111 9.45 -7.79 1.00
CA ALA A 111 9.25 -6.59 1.79
C ALA A 111 8.30 -6.82 2.97
N ARG A 112 7.17 -7.51 2.76
CA ARG A 112 6.21 -7.89 3.81
C ARG A 112 6.87 -8.76 4.87
N GLN A 113 7.63 -9.78 4.48
CA GLN A 113 8.36 -10.64 5.43
C GLN A 113 9.39 -9.85 6.24
N SER A 114 10.18 -9.00 5.59
CA SER A 114 11.16 -8.15 6.24
C SER A 114 10.52 -7.24 7.29
N LEU A 115 9.40 -6.59 6.97
CA LEU A 115 8.70 -5.69 7.89
C LEU A 115 8.06 -6.44 9.06
N ARG A 116 7.55 -7.65 8.85
CA ARG A 116 7.04 -8.51 9.94
C ARG A 116 8.15 -8.91 10.91
N ARG A 117 9.36 -9.21 10.40
CA ARG A 117 10.53 -9.53 11.24
C ARG A 117 10.96 -8.35 12.10
N SER A 118 10.97 -7.14 11.54
CA SER A 118 11.27 -5.91 12.30
C SER A 118 10.25 -5.57 13.38
N GLN A 119 9.04 -6.13 13.31
CA GLN A 119 7.96 -5.93 14.29
C GLN A 119 7.89 -7.02 15.37
N ARG A 120 8.68 -8.09 15.26
CA ARG A 120 8.72 -9.14 16.29
C ARG A 120 9.47 -8.60 17.52
N PRO A 121 8.91 -8.72 18.75
CA PRO A 121 9.68 -8.45 19.95
C PRO A 121 10.92 -9.35 19.97
N ALA A 122 12.04 -8.82 20.47
CA ALA A 122 13.26 -9.58 20.62
C ALA A 122 12.98 -10.86 21.43
N PRO A 123 13.60 -12.00 21.10
CA PRO A 123 13.48 -13.20 21.92
C PRO A 123 13.86 -12.86 23.37
N PRO A 124 13.17 -13.42 24.38
CA PRO A 124 13.51 -13.19 25.77
C PRO A 124 14.97 -13.56 25.99
N ALA A 125 15.68 -12.73 26.77
CA ALA A 125 17.07 -13.00 27.10
C ALA A 125 17.22 -14.43 27.67
N PRO A 126 18.30 -15.15 27.32
CA PRO A 126 18.53 -16.47 27.88
C PRO A 126 18.52 -16.37 29.41
N ARG A 127 17.72 -17.23 30.06
CA ARG A 127 17.64 -17.26 31.53
C ARG A 127 19.05 -17.51 32.07
N PRO A 128 19.53 -16.73 33.06
CA PRO A 128 20.81 -17.02 33.69
C PRO A 128 20.75 -18.44 34.24
N MET A 129 21.73 -19.27 33.86
CA MET A 129 21.88 -20.61 34.41
C MET A 129 22.05 -20.46 35.92
N ALA A 130 21.09 -21.01 36.69
CA ALA A 130 21.19 -21.04 38.13
C ALA A 130 22.48 -21.78 38.50
N THR A 131 23.43 -21.05 39.09
CA THR A 131 24.59 -21.66 39.71
C THR A 131 24.09 -22.49 40.89
N SER A 132 24.10 -23.81 40.71
CA SER A 132 23.89 -24.77 41.79
C SER A 132 25.03 -24.61 42.79
N ASN A 133 24.80 -23.84 43.85
CA ASN A 133 25.68 -23.83 45.01
C ASN A 133 25.37 -25.07 45.84
N THR A 134 26.18 -26.10 45.65
CA THR A 134 26.30 -27.24 46.55
C THR A 134 27.00 -26.78 47.82
N ARG A 135 26.30 -26.84 48.96
CA ARG A 135 26.89 -27.01 50.29
C ARG A 135 25.99 -27.90 51.12
#